data_AF-A0A8J4H738-F1
#
_entry.id   AF-A0A8J4H738-F1
#
_cell.length_a   1.000
_cell.length_b   1.000
_cell.length_c   1.000
_cell.angle_alpha   90.00
_cell.angle_beta   90.00
_cell.angle_gamma   90.00
#
_symmetry.space_group_name_H-M   'P 1'
#
loop_
_entity.id
_entity.type
_entity.pdbx_description
1 polymer ?
#
loop_
_entity_poly.entity_id
_entity_poly.type
_entity_poly.pdbx_seq_one_letter_code
_entity_poly.pdbx_strand_id
1 'polypeptide(L)' 'MEQVLQTIGPSVHDGLSEAMYRGVPQAMTRTSAISYLMGAGYSREAAQQFARAWEQQFS' A
#
# COMPACT_ATOMS: atom_id res chain seq x y z
N MET A 1 14.95 5.16 11.70
CA MET A 1 14.87 4.40 10.44
C MET A 1 14.18 3.05 10.67
N GLU A 2 14.59 2.30 11.68
CA GLU A 2 13.98 1.00 12.06
C GLU A 2 12.47 1.09 12.36
N GLN A 3 12.02 2.09 13.16
CA GLN A 3 10.59 2.32 13.42
C GLN A 3 9.78 2.64 12.16
N VAL A 4 10.38 3.35 11.20
CA VAL A 4 9.70 3.67 9.91
C VAL A 4 9.53 2.40 9.08
N LEU A 5 10.55 1.54 9.02
CA LEU A 5 10.48 0.25 8.33
C LEU A 5 9.49 -0.71 8.98
N GLN A 6 9.40 -0.72 10.32
CA GLN A 6 8.38 -1.49 11.06
C GLN A 6 6.96 -1.01 10.74
N THR A 7 6.78 0.30 10.54
CA THR A 7 5.46 0.88 10.25
C THR A 7 4.96 0.45 8.86
N ILE A 8 5.85 0.36 7.86
CA ILE A 8 5.46 -0.06 6.50
C ILE A 8 5.42 -1.59 6.32
N GLY A 9 6.05 -2.36 7.20
CA GLY A 9 6.16 -3.81 7.11
C GLY A 9 4.84 -4.53 6.79
N PRO A 10 3.73 -4.23 7.51
CA PRO A 10 2.43 -4.82 7.21
C PRO A 10 1.92 -4.51 5.79
N SER A 11 2.15 -3.31 5.28
CA SER A 11 1.72 -2.91 3.93
C SER A 11 2.55 -3.58 2.83
N VAL A 12 3.84 -3.86 3.10
CA VAL A 12 4.70 -4.65 2.20
C VAL A 12 4.26 -6.11 2.18
N HIS A 13 3.96 -6.69 3.35
CA HIS A 13 3.48 -8.06 3.45
C HIS A 13 2.15 -8.26 2.68
N ASP A 14 1.20 -7.36 2.87
CA ASP A 14 -0.08 -7.38 2.14
C ASP A 14 0.13 -7.29 0.63
N GLY A 15 1.04 -6.42 0.18
CA GLY A 15 1.41 -6.28 -1.23
C GLY A 15 1.97 -7.56 -1.85
N LEU A 16 2.89 -8.22 -1.15
CA LEU A 16 3.45 -9.50 -1.62
C LEU A 16 2.38 -10.59 -1.72
N SER A 17 1.44 -10.62 -0.78
CA SER A 17 0.30 -11.54 -0.84
C SER A 17 -0.62 -11.23 -2.02
N GLU A 18 -1.02 -9.96 -2.19
CA GLU A 18 -1.88 -9.52 -3.31
C GLU A 18 -1.21 -9.73 -4.67
N ALA A 19 0.11 -9.64 -4.78
CA ALA A 19 0.84 -9.89 -6.02
C ALA A 19 0.60 -11.31 -6.56
N MET A 20 0.38 -12.28 -5.67
CA MET A 20 0.04 -13.66 -6.06
C MET A 20 -1.37 -13.80 -6.63
N TYR A 21 -2.31 -12.96 -6.21
CA TYR A 21 -3.73 -13.08 -6.57
C TYR A 21 -4.18 -12.12 -7.66
N ARG A 22 -3.65 -10.89 -7.65
CA ARG A 22 -4.06 -9.78 -8.52
C ARG A 22 -2.98 -9.37 -9.52
N GLY A 23 -1.80 -9.98 -9.43
CA GLY A 23 -0.64 -9.68 -10.25
C GLY A 23 0.22 -8.55 -9.68
N VAL A 24 1.50 -8.61 -10.04
CA VAL A 24 2.54 -7.69 -9.60
C VAL A 24 2.19 -6.20 -9.87
N PRO A 25 1.63 -5.81 -11.03
CA PRO A 25 1.36 -4.39 -11.30
C PRO A 25 0.37 -3.76 -10.30
N GLN A 26 -0.74 -4.45 -10.01
CA GLN A 26 -1.74 -3.93 -9.08
C GLN A 26 -1.22 -3.88 -7.65
N ALA A 27 -0.54 -4.94 -7.21
CA ALA A 27 0.04 -5.01 -5.88
C ALA A 27 1.11 -3.92 -5.64
N MET A 28 2.02 -3.72 -6.61
CA MET A 28 3.04 -2.67 -6.53
C MET A 28 2.44 -1.28 -6.48
N THR A 29 1.41 -1.03 -7.29
CA THR A 29 0.66 0.24 -7.31
C THR A 29 0.07 0.53 -5.94
N ARG A 30 -0.64 -0.45 -5.36
CA ARG A 30 -1.27 -0.31 -4.04
C ARG A 30 -0.26 -0.04 -2.94
N THR A 31 0.77 -0.87 -2.85
CA THR A 31 1.77 -0.80 -1.77
C THR A 31 2.55 0.50 -1.84
N SER A 32 2.91 0.97 -3.04
CA SER A 32 3.60 2.25 -3.21
C SER A 32 2.75 3.43 -2.76
N ALA A 33 1.46 3.46 -3.12
CA ALA A 33 0.54 4.51 -2.68
C ALA A 33 0.35 4.50 -1.16
N ILE A 34 0.15 3.33 -0.55
CA ILE A 34 0.00 3.20 0.89
C ILE A 34 1.25 3.70 1.62
N SER A 35 2.44 3.26 1.20
CA SER A 35 3.70 3.67 1.84
C SER A 35 3.94 5.18 1.74
N TYR A 36 3.63 5.79 0.59
CA TYR A 36 3.74 7.24 0.42
C TYR A 36 2.79 8.00 1.37
N LEU A 37 1.52 7.60 1.42
CA LEU A 37 0.51 8.25 2.27
C LEU A 37 0.84 8.09 3.76
N MET A 38 1.33 6.92 4.18
CA MET A 38 1.81 6.74 5.56
C MET A 38 3.01 7.65 5.87
N GLY A 39 3.94 7.80 4.93
CA GLY A 39 5.06 8.75 5.04
C GLY A 39 4.62 10.22 5.09
N ALA A 40 3.49 10.55 4.48
CA ALA A 40 2.86 11.87 4.54
C ALA A 40 2.04 12.12 5.81
N GLY A 41 1.96 11.15 6.73
CA GLY A 41 1.28 11.28 8.03
C GLY A 41 -0.15 10.75 8.09
N TYR A 42 -0.64 10.10 7.04
CA TYR A 42 -1.95 9.43 7.07
C TYR A 42 -1.90 8.13 7.86
N SER A 43 -3.00 7.77 8.51
CA SER A 43 -3.14 6.44 9.11
C SER A 43 -3.12 5.35 8.03
N ARG A 44 -2.77 4.12 8.43
CA ARG A 44 -2.75 2.98 7.51
C ARG A 44 -4.14 2.71 6.91
N GLU A 45 -5.20 2.88 7.69
CA GLU A 45 -6.58 2.67 7.25
C GLU A 45 -6.97 3.71 6.18
N ALA A 46 -6.65 4.99 6.40
CA ALA A 46 -6.90 6.05 5.44
C ALA A 46 -6.09 5.83 4.15
N ALA A 47 -4.80 5.50 4.30
CA ALA A 47 -3.91 5.20 3.17
C ALA A 47 -4.45 4.04 2.31
N GLN A 48 -4.94 2.96 2.93
CA GLN A 48 -5.55 1.84 2.21
C GLN A 48 -6.85 2.24 1.49
N GLN A 49 -7.70 3.07 2.10
CA GLN A 49 -8.93 3.53 1.44
C GLN A 49 -8.62 4.38 0.20
N PHE A 50 -7.68 5.32 0.31
CA PHE A 50 -7.26 6.15 -0.82
C PHE A 50 -6.60 5.34 -1.93
N ALA A 51 -5.71 4.40 -1.60
CA ALA A 51 -5.07 3.55 -2.59
C ALA A 51 -6.10 2.68 -3.35
N ARG A 52 -7.11 2.13 -2.65
CA ARG A 52 -8.19 1.36 -3.29
C ARG A 52 -9.09 2.23 -4.17
N ALA A 53 -9.43 3.44 -3.73
CA ALA A 53 -10.23 4.38 -4.51
C ALA A 53 -9.48 4.81 -5.78
N TRP A 54 -8.17 5.05 -5.68
CA TRP A 54 -7.31 5.36 -6.82
C TRP A 54 -7.27 4.20 -7.83
N GLU A 55 -7.07 2.96 -7.39
CA GLU A 55 -7.09 1.79 -8.29
C GLU A 55 -8.37 1.69 -9.13
N GLN A 56 -9.54 1.89 -8.51
CA GLN A 56 -10.83 1.83 -9.19
C GLN A 56 -10.99 2.89 -10.29
N GLN A 57 -10.19 3.95 -10.26
CA GLN A 57 -10.23 5.01 -11.26
C GLN A 57 -9.45 4.65 -12.53
N PHE A 58 -8.58 3.64 -12.47
CA PHE A 58 -7.67 3.23 -13.57
C PHE A 58 -7.80 1.76 -13.98
N SER A 59 -8.64 0.97 -13.29
CA SER A 59 -8.98 -0.42 -13.61
C SER A 59 -10.27 -0.53 -14.40
#